data_AF-A0A7C5HQ43-F1
#
_entry.id   AF-A0A7C5HQ43-F1
#
_cell.length_a   1.000
_cell.length_b   1.000
_cell.length_c   1.000
_cell.angle_alpha   90.00
_cell.angle_beta   90.00
_cell.angle_gamma   90.00
#
_symmetry.space_group_name_H-M   'P 1'
#
loop_
_entity.id
_entity.type
_entity.pdbx_description
1 polymer ?
#
loop_
_entity_poly.entity_id
_entity_poly.type
_entity_poly.pdbx_seq_one_letter_code
_entity_poly.pdbx_strand_id
1 'polypeptide(L)'
;PWAVGTIEETFEKYPEIGILLPAMGYGEQQIKDLETTINAVDCEVVVIGSPIDLRRIIIFNKPAVRVSYELQVIGQPTLTEVLENFVK
;
A
#
# COMPACT_ATOMS: atom_id res chain seq x y z
N PRO A 1 14.73 -11.79 3.71
CA PRO A 1 16.03 -11.74 3.00
C PRO A 1 16.13 -10.69 1.89
N TRP A 2 15.02 -10.10 1.40
CA TRP A 2 15.05 -9.07 0.33
C TRP A 2 14.79 -7.65 0.83
N ALA A 3 14.27 -7.48 2.04
CA ALA A 3 14.03 -6.17 2.64
C ALA A 3 15.35 -5.44 2.83
N VAL A 4 15.39 -4.16 2.45
CA VAL A 4 16.57 -3.29 2.61
C VAL A 4 16.17 -1.96 3.22
N GLY A 5 17.11 -1.32 3.93
CA GLY A 5 16.96 0.03 4.45
C GLY A 5 15.72 0.19 5.32
N THR A 6 14.93 1.21 5.02
CA THR A 6 13.72 1.55 5.81
C THR A 6 12.67 0.44 5.85
N ILE A 7 12.68 -0.50 4.89
CA ILE A 7 11.77 -1.66 4.88
C ILE A 7 12.21 -2.71 5.91
N GLU A 8 13.50 -2.98 6.02
CA GLU A 8 14.05 -3.91 7.01
C GLU A 8 13.77 -3.40 8.43
N GLU A 9 14.04 -2.11 8.68
CA GLU A 9 13.72 -1.43 9.93
C GLU A 9 12.21 -1.51 10.27
N THR A 10 11.34 -1.47 9.26
CA THR A 10 9.89 -1.58 9.45
C THR A 10 9.48 -2.98 9.92
N PHE A 11 10.06 -4.04 9.35
CA PHE A 11 9.79 -5.41 9.80
C PHE A 11 10.31 -5.66 11.22
N GLU A 12 11.45 -5.08 11.59
CA GLU A 12 11.97 -5.15 12.96
C GLU A 12 11.05 -4.44 13.95
N LYS A 13 10.53 -3.26 13.57
CA LYS A 13 9.65 -2.45 14.41
C LYS A 13 8.25 -3.06 14.57
N TYR A 14 7.74 -3.71 13.52
CA TYR A 14 6.39 -4.26 13.47
C TYR A 14 6.42 -5.73 13.01
N PRO A 15 6.86 -6.65 13.88
CA PRO A 15 7.01 -8.06 13.53
C PRO A 15 5.68 -8.74 13.14
N GLU A 16 4.54 -8.21 13.59
CA GLU A 16 3.20 -8.73 13.31
C GLU A 16 2.71 -8.55 11.86
N ILE A 17 3.41 -7.76 11.03
CA ILE A 17 3.10 -7.60 9.60
C ILE A 17 3.16 -8.95 8.88
N GLY A 18 4.06 -9.83 9.31
CA GLY A 18 4.23 -11.16 8.77
C GLY A 18 4.71 -11.15 7.32
N ILE A 19 3.88 -11.69 6.42
CA ILE A 19 4.26 -11.96 5.02
C ILE A 19 4.01 -10.78 4.07
N LEU A 20 3.40 -9.70 4.56
CA LEU A 20 3.04 -8.55 3.73
C LEU A 20 4.22 -7.57 3.63
N LEU A 21 4.44 -6.98 2.46
CA LEU A 21 5.42 -5.91 2.29
C LEU A 21 4.78 -4.55 2.68
N PRO A 22 5.25 -3.88 3.74
CA PRO A 22 4.69 -2.61 4.16
C PRO A 22 5.14 -1.45 3.24
N ALA A 23 4.23 -0.50 3.01
CA ALA A 23 4.51 0.77 2.35
C ALA A 23 4.25 1.93 3.33
N MET A 24 5.25 2.23 4.16
CA MET A 24 5.10 3.15 5.29
C MET A 24 5.25 4.63 4.92
N GLY A 25 5.81 4.95 3.76
CA GLY A 25 6.00 6.33 3.31
C GLY A 25 6.56 6.42 1.89
N TYR A 26 6.60 7.65 1.37
CA TYR A 26 6.93 7.96 -0.02
C TYR A 26 7.98 9.08 -0.14
N GLY A 27 8.85 9.23 0.86
CA GLY A 27 10.07 10.03 0.69
C GLY A 27 11.03 9.37 -0.32
N GLU A 28 11.97 10.13 -0.88
CA GLU A 28 12.88 9.64 -1.94
C GLU A 28 13.60 8.34 -1.55
N GLN A 29 14.15 8.27 -0.33
CA GLN A 29 14.83 7.07 0.15
C GLN A 29 13.86 5.90 0.34
N GLN A 30 12.66 6.14 0.89
CA GLN A 30 11.65 5.11 1.11
C GLN A 30 11.16 4.51 -0.21
N ILE A 31 10.97 5.34 -1.24
CA ILE A 31 10.61 4.89 -2.59
C ILE A 31 11.72 4.00 -3.14
N LYS A 32 12.99 4.42 -3.00
CA LYS A 32 14.14 3.66 -3.50
C LYS A 32 14.30 2.30 -2.79
N ASP A 33 14.16 2.28 -1.47
CA ASP A 33 14.23 1.05 -0.67
C ASP A 33 13.09 0.09 -1.02
N LEU A 34 11.87 0.63 -1.19
CA LEU A 34 10.70 -0.14 -1.58
C LEU A 34 10.86 -0.73 -2.99
N GLU A 35 11.32 0.08 -3.96
CA GLU A 35 11.62 -0.38 -5.32
C GLU A 35 12.67 -1.49 -5.33
N THR A 36 13.79 -1.29 -4.61
CA THR A 36 14.88 -2.26 -4.52
C THR A 36 14.40 -3.56 -3.91
N THR A 37 13.63 -3.47 -2.81
CA THR A 37 13.04 -4.64 -2.14
C THR A 37 12.15 -5.42 -3.10
N ILE A 38 11.19 -4.76 -3.76
CA ILE A 38 10.24 -5.41 -4.68
C ILE A 38 10.95 -6.06 -5.88
N ASN A 39 11.92 -5.35 -6.46
CA ASN A 39 12.64 -5.82 -7.63
C ASN A 39 13.59 -6.99 -7.31
N ALA A 40 14.04 -7.14 -6.06
CA ALA A 40 14.87 -8.25 -5.59
C ALA A 40 14.08 -9.51 -5.21
N VAL A 41 12.80 -9.38 -4.83
CA VAL A 41 11.95 -10.53 -4.48
C VAL A 41 11.78 -11.45 -5.70
N ASP A 42 11.94 -12.75 -5.50
CA ASP A 42 11.67 -13.76 -6.52
C ASP A 42 10.16 -14.06 -6.56
N CYS A 43 9.45 -13.37 -7.46
CA CYS A 43 8.02 -13.54 -7.65
C CYS A 43 7.61 -13.26 -9.11
N GLU A 44 6.47 -13.80 -9.51
CA GLU A 44 5.93 -13.64 -10.87
C GLU A 44 5.08 -12.38 -11.04
N VAL A 45 4.47 -11.90 -9.95
CA VAL A 45 3.55 -10.75 -9.98
C VAL A 45 3.59 -9.97 -8.67
N VAL A 46 3.44 -8.65 -8.76
CA VAL A 46 3.27 -7.76 -7.62
C VAL A 46 1.82 -7.30 -7.52
N VAL A 47 1.20 -7.53 -6.36
CA VAL A 47 -0.17 -7.09 -6.07
C VAL A 47 -0.13 -5.87 -5.16
N ILE A 48 -0.54 -4.72 -5.69
CA ILE A 48 -0.60 -3.46 -4.96
C ILE A 48 -1.95 -3.38 -4.23
N GLY A 49 -1.91 -3.60 -2.92
CA GLY A 49 -3.07 -3.52 -2.02
C GLY A 49 -3.30 -2.14 -1.39
N SER A 50 -2.47 -1.13 -1.72
CA SER A 50 -2.64 0.22 -1.20
C SER A 50 -3.65 1.04 -2.03
N PRO A 51 -4.30 2.05 -1.44
CA PRO A 51 -5.19 2.95 -2.17
C PRO A 51 -4.47 3.73 -3.28
N ILE A 52 -3.16 3.96 -3.15
CA ILE A 52 -2.36 4.62 -4.18
C ILE A 52 -1.88 3.62 -5.23
N ASP A 53 -1.81 4.05 -6.48
CA ASP A 53 -1.16 3.27 -7.52
C ASP A 53 0.37 3.43 -7.46
N LEU A 54 1.06 2.46 -6.86
CA LEU A 54 2.52 2.48 -6.73
C LEU A 54 3.25 2.49 -8.08
N ARG A 55 2.61 2.05 -9.18
CA ARG A 55 3.18 2.11 -10.53
C ARG A 55 3.42 3.55 -11.02
N ARG A 56 2.87 4.54 -10.32
CA ARG A 56 3.09 5.96 -10.61
C ARG A 56 4.38 6.52 -10.01
N ILE A 57 4.97 5.81 -9.05
CA ILE A 57 6.11 6.32 -8.25
C ILE A 57 7.29 5.33 -8.19
N ILE A 58 7.09 4.07 -8.55
CA ILE A 58 8.10 3.01 -8.55
C ILE A 58 8.16 2.36 -9.94
N ILE A 59 9.37 2.00 -10.37
CA ILE A 59 9.62 1.22 -11.58
C ILE A 59 9.69 -0.26 -11.22
N PHE A 60 8.68 -1.02 -11.63
CA PHE A 60 8.61 -2.46 -11.42
C PHE A 60 9.31 -3.20 -12.57
N ASN A 61 10.24 -4.10 -12.25
CA ASN A 61 10.82 -5.04 -13.21
C ASN A 61 9.96 -6.29 -13.44
N LYS A 62 8.77 -6.34 -12.83
CA LYS A 62 7.81 -7.44 -12.85
C LYS A 62 6.41 -6.92 -13.18
N PRO A 63 5.51 -7.78 -13.70
CA PRO A 63 4.10 -7.45 -13.81
C PRO A 63 3.53 -6.97 -12.46
N ALA A 64 2.82 -5.83 -12.48
CA ALA A 64 2.21 -5.24 -11.29
C ALA A 64 0.73 -4.90 -11.54
N VAL A 65 -0.13 -5.32 -10.62
CA VAL A 65 -1.57 -5.08 -10.64
C VAL A 65 -2.01 -4.38 -9.36
N ARG A 66 -2.89 -3.38 -9.49
CA ARG A 66 -3.50 -2.69 -8.35
C ARG A 66 -4.88 -3.25 -8.08
N VAL A 67 -5.12 -3.63 -6.82
CA VAL A 67 -6.45 -3.99 -6.34
C VAL A 67 -7.18 -2.71 -5.94
N SER A 68 -8.43 -2.61 -6.34
CA SER A 68 -9.32 -1.50 -5.94
C SER A 68 -10.37 -2.02 -4.98
N TYR A 69 -10.68 -1.21 -3.99
CA TYR A 69 -11.74 -1.46 -3.01
C TYR A 69 -12.39 -0.13 -2.66
N GLU A 70 -13.64 -0.20 -2.24
CA GLU A 70 -14.41 0.94 -1.78
C GLU A 70 -14.99 0.64 -0.40
N LEU A 71 -15.16 1.69 0.40
CA LEU A 71 -15.80 1.57 1.70
C LEU A 71 -17.29 1.32 1.49
N GLN A 72 -17.78 0.18 1.96
CA GLN A 72 -19.20 -0.08 2.08
C GLN A 72 -19.64 0.23 3.51
N VAL A 73 -20.43 1.30 3.69
CA VAL A 73 -21.01 1.63 4.99
C VAL A 73 -22.16 0.66 5.28
N ILE A 74 -22.05 -0.08 6.38
CA ILE A 74 -23.08 -1.01 6.85
C ILE A 74 -23.74 -0.37 8.07
N GLY A 75 -24.87 0.30 7.89
CA GLY A 75 -25.61 0.94 8.98
C GLY A 75 -26.35 2.21 8.56
N GLN A 76 -27.26 2.65 9.41
CA GLN A 76 -28.05 3.87 9.21
C GLN A 76 -28.06 4.74 10.48
N PRO A 77 -28.13 6.09 10.35
CA PRO A 77 -28.14 6.84 9.09
C PRO A 77 -26.77 6.91 8.41
N THR A 78 -26.72 6.98 7.09
CA THR A 78 -25.45 7.17 6.35
C THR A 78 -24.94 8.61 6.46
N LEU A 79 -23.64 8.84 6.21
CA LEU A 79 -23.08 10.20 6.14
C LEU A 79 -23.84 11.06 5.11
N THR A 80 -24.19 10.48 3.97
CA THR A 80 -24.98 11.15 2.93
C THR A 80 -26.33 11.60 3.48
N GLU A 81 -27.08 10.72 4.16
CA GLU A 81 -28.38 11.05 4.75
C GLU A 81 -28.29 12.13 5.83
N VAL A 82 -27.23 12.12 6.64
CA VAL A 82 -26.97 13.18 7.62
C VAL A 82 -26.76 14.50 6.89
N LEU A 83 -25.90 14.54 5.87
CA LEU A 83 -25.55 15.75 5.12
C LEU A 83 -26.73 16.32 4.31
N GLU A 84 -27.60 15.48 3.75
CA GLU A 84 -28.80 15.92 3.03
C GLU A 84 -29.71 16.83 3.87
N ASN A 85 -29.76 16.61 5.20
CA ASN A 85 -30.54 17.46 6.10
C ASN A 85 -29.91 18.85 6.33
N PHE A 86 -28.61 19.03 6.05
CA PHE A 86 -27.89 20.29 6.23
C PHE A 86 -27.75 21.11 4.94
N VAL A 87 -27.97 20.51 3.77
CA VAL A 87 -27.86 21.20 2.45
C VAL A 87 -29.23 21.76 1.99
N LYS A 88 -30.23 21.84 2.89
CA LYS A 88 -31.49 22.55 2.65
C LYS A 88 -31.39 24.04 2.92
#